data_AF-A0A2H3CYL3-F1
#
_entry.id   AF-A0A2H3CYL3-F1
#
_cell.length_a   1.000
_cell.length_b   1.000
_cell.length_c   1.000
_cell.angle_alpha   90.00
_cell.angle_beta   90.00
_cell.angle_gamma   90.00
#
_symmetry.space_group_name_H-M   'P 1'
#
loop_
_entity.id
_entity.type
_entity.pdbx_description
1 polymer ?
#
loop_
_entity_poly.entity_id
_entity_poly.type
_entity_poly.pdbx_seq_one_letter_code
_entity_poly.pdbx_strand_id
1 'polypeptide(L)'
;MPGRAKSNTKKSQIQGELTEKWLKIAAEAYQTEQTRELLPMERRKGYGAICKEAIENCWKETHQHIHLDRCTLRRIVKGGQTIREFNAGKRWLLLEEEEVILEYAISLAERGFPCSQCHLHEHINGILEAREGPDFQPVGVNFVERWAERHSERLKPFWSHALDHS
;
A
#
# COMPACT_ATOMS: atom_id res chain seq x y z
N MET A 1 -18.00 -12.28 -0.63
CA MET A 1 -19.17 -11.52 -1.15
C MET A 1 -18.73 -10.48 -2.18
N PRO A 2 -18.71 -10.80 -3.48
CA PRO A 2 -18.67 -9.77 -4.51
C PRO A 2 -19.85 -8.80 -4.32
N GLY A 3 -19.58 -7.49 -4.34
CA GLY A 3 -20.60 -6.45 -4.16
C GLY A 3 -20.63 -5.76 -2.79
N ARG A 4 -19.89 -6.22 -1.78
CA ARG A 4 -19.76 -5.45 -0.52
C ARG A 4 -18.85 -4.23 -0.75
N ALA A 5 -19.32 -3.06 -0.34
CA ALA A 5 -18.52 -1.84 -0.39
C ALA A 5 -17.18 -2.04 0.35
N LYS A 6 -16.09 -1.59 -0.28
CA LYS A 6 -14.77 -1.54 0.36
C LYS A 6 -14.85 -0.62 1.59
N SER A 7 -14.21 -1.02 2.66
CA SER A 7 -13.95 -0.20 3.85
C SER A 7 -13.19 1.08 3.48
N ASN A 8 -13.35 2.12 4.29
CA ASN A 8 -12.72 3.42 4.06
C ASN A 8 -11.19 3.31 4.05
N THR A 9 -10.62 2.47 4.92
CA THR A 9 -9.19 2.20 4.96
C THR A 9 -8.72 1.56 3.64
N LYS A 10 -9.38 0.52 3.13
CA LYS A 10 -9.03 -0.09 1.84
C LYS A 10 -9.15 0.89 0.67
N LYS A 11 -10.19 1.74 0.65
CA LYS A 11 -10.32 2.81 -0.36
C LYS A 11 -9.14 3.78 -0.31
N SER A 12 -8.75 4.22 0.90
CA SER A 12 -7.60 5.09 1.11
C SER A 12 -6.28 4.43 0.68
N GLN A 13 -6.10 3.14 0.97
CA GLN A 13 -4.94 2.36 0.53
C GLN A 13 -4.82 2.34 -1.00
N ILE A 14 -5.91 2.00 -1.70
CA ILE A 14 -5.96 1.95 -3.17
C ILE A 14 -5.64 3.33 -3.76
N GLN A 15 -6.28 4.39 -3.25
CA GLN A 15 -6.03 5.75 -3.72
C GLN A 15 -4.56 6.15 -3.49
N GLY A 16 -3.99 5.79 -2.34
CA GLY A 16 -2.59 6.05 -2.03
C GLY A 16 -1.63 5.29 -2.95
N GLU A 17 -1.93 4.04 -3.30
CA GLU A 17 -1.12 3.22 -4.22
C GLU A 17 -1.11 3.82 -5.60
N LEU A 18 -2.30 4.21 -6.07
CA LEU A 18 -2.45 4.86 -7.36
C LEU A 18 -1.69 6.19 -7.39
N THR A 19 -1.84 7.03 -6.36
CA THR A 19 -1.16 8.32 -6.29
C THR A 19 0.36 8.15 -6.26
N GLU A 20 0.88 7.18 -5.50
CA GLU A 20 2.31 6.86 -5.44
C GLU A 20 2.84 6.34 -6.79
N LYS A 21 2.11 5.44 -7.46
CA LYS A 21 2.46 4.95 -8.79
C LYS A 21 2.62 6.11 -9.78
N TRP A 22 1.63 7.00 -9.84
CA TRP A 22 1.65 8.14 -10.75
C TRP A 22 2.67 9.22 -10.37
N LEU A 23 3.00 9.38 -9.08
CA LEU A 23 4.10 10.23 -8.64
C LEU A 23 5.45 9.73 -9.17
N LYS A 24 5.70 8.41 -9.14
CA LYS A 24 6.93 7.81 -9.67
C LYS A 24 7.03 7.98 -11.19
N ILE A 25 5.95 7.66 -11.90
CA ILE A 25 5.86 7.88 -13.36
C ILE A 25 6.10 9.36 -13.71
N ALA A 26 5.50 10.29 -12.96
CA ALA A 26 5.70 11.72 -13.18
C ALA A 26 7.16 12.16 -12.91
N ALA A 27 7.82 11.57 -11.92
CA ALA A 27 9.22 11.88 -11.62
C ALA A 27 10.15 11.41 -12.75
N GLU A 28 9.93 10.20 -13.26
CA GLU A 28 10.64 9.65 -14.42
C GLU A 28 10.38 10.49 -15.68
N ALA A 29 9.11 10.83 -15.96
CA ALA A 29 8.73 11.68 -17.08
C ALA A 29 9.37 13.09 -17.01
N TYR A 30 9.54 13.64 -15.81
CA TYR A 30 10.25 14.91 -15.64
C TYR A 30 11.74 14.75 -15.95
N GLN A 31 12.38 13.67 -15.49
CA GLN A 31 13.79 13.43 -15.75
C GLN A 31 14.07 13.25 -17.24
N THR A 32 13.23 12.47 -17.94
CA THR A 32 13.35 12.27 -19.39
C THR A 32 13.15 13.57 -20.17
N GLU A 33 12.16 14.39 -19.77
CA GLU A 33 11.92 15.71 -20.35
C GLU A 33 13.12 16.67 -20.15
N GLN A 34 13.85 16.57 -19.04
CA GLN A 34 15.05 17.40 -18.82
C GLN A 34 16.24 16.98 -19.68
N THR A 35 16.32 15.70 -20.05
CA THR A 35 17.38 15.15 -20.91
C THR A 35 17.04 15.21 -22.40
N ARG A 36 15.77 15.42 -22.75
CA ARG A 36 15.29 15.47 -24.14
C ARG A 36 15.88 16.68 -24.88
N GLU A 37 16.28 16.46 -26.13
CA GLU A 37 16.68 17.54 -27.04
C GLU A 37 15.46 18.39 -27.38
N LEU A 38 15.60 19.71 -27.22
CA LEU A 38 14.54 20.65 -27.52
C LEU A 38 14.59 21.04 -28.99
N LEU A 39 13.43 21.00 -29.64
CA LEU A 39 13.27 21.61 -30.95
C LEU A 39 13.37 23.14 -30.84
N PRO A 40 13.75 23.85 -31.92
CA PRO A 40 13.78 25.30 -31.93
C PRO A 40 12.39 25.85 -31.56
N MET A 41 12.35 26.76 -30.57
CA MET A 41 11.14 27.35 -29.94
C MET A 41 10.39 26.51 -28.91
N GLU A 42 10.75 25.25 -28.67
CA GLU A 42 10.09 24.43 -27.66
C GLU A 42 10.57 24.80 -26.25
N ARG A 43 9.64 24.98 -25.31
CA ARG A 43 9.96 25.24 -23.90
C ARG A 43 9.89 23.94 -23.12
N ARG A 44 10.90 23.68 -22.28
CA ARG A 44 10.87 22.54 -21.34
C ARG A 44 9.66 22.61 -20.44
N LYS A 45 9.01 21.47 -20.25
CA LYS A 45 7.92 21.36 -19.29
C LYS A 45 8.48 21.48 -17.87
N GLY A 46 7.81 22.32 -17.07
CA GLY A 46 8.06 22.41 -15.63
C GLY A 46 7.26 21.34 -14.86
N TYR A 47 7.53 21.20 -13.56
CA TYR A 47 6.85 20.25 -12.67
C TYR A 47 5.31 20.32 -12.78
N GLY A 48 4.73 21.51 -12.85
CA GLY A 48 3.27 21.67 -12.93
C GLY A 48 2.65 21.14 -14.23
N ALA A 49 3.38 21.23 -15.36
CA ALA A 49 2.91 20.67 -16.63
C ALA A 49 2.97 19.13 -16.60
N ILE A 50 4.07 18.57 -16.09
CA ILE A 50 4.21 17.12 -15.91
C ILE A 50 3.16 16.55 -14.95
N CYS A 51 2.84 17.25 -13.84
CA CYS A 51 1.76 16.83 -12.95
C CYS A 51 0.41 16.78 -13.67
N LYS A 52 0.08 17.79 -14.49
CA LYS A 52 -1.18 17.80 -15.26
C LYS A 52 -1.26 16.64 -16.24
N GLU A 53 -0.17 16.40 -16.99
CA GLU A 53 -0.08 15.27 -17.92
C GLU A 53 -0.25 13.93 -17.20
N ALA A 54 0.40 13.76 -16.04
CA ALA A 54 0.26 12.56 -15.23
C ALA A 54 -1.17 12.37 -14.69
N ILE A 55 -1.86 13.44 -14.29
CA ILE A 55 -3.27 13.38 -13.86
C ILE A 55 -4.18 12.98 -15.04
N GLU A 56 -3.97 13.55 -16.23
CA GLU A 56 -4.73 13.21 -17.43
C GLU A 56 -4.49 11.77 -17.88
N ASN A 57 -3.24 11.31 -17.85
CA ASN A 57 -2.90 9.92 -18.18
C ASN A 57 -3.49 8.94 -17.17
N CYS A 58 -3.49 9.28 -15.87
CA CYS A 58 -4.18 8.52 -14.83
C CYS A 58 -5.66 8.36 -15.12
N TRP A 59 -6.33 9.45 -15.51
CA TRP A 59 -7.73 9.40 -15.88
C TRP A 59 -7.98 8.50 -17.10
N LYS A 60 -7.17 8.64 -18.16
CA LYS A 60 -7.30 7.81 -19.37
C LYS A 60 -7.12 6.31 -19.10
N GLU A 61 -6.15 5.95 -18.25
CA GLU A 61 -5.86 4.53 -17.97
C GLU A 61 -6.82 3.92 -16.94
N THR A 62 -7.03 4.62 -15.82
CA THR A 62 -7.68 4.04 -14.63
C THR A 62 -9.06 4.59 -14.35
N HIS A 63 -9.46 5.68 -15.02
CA HIS A 63 -10.70 6.42 -14.75
C HIS A 63 -10.83 6.85 -13.29
N GLN A 64 -9.69 7.06 -12.61
CA GLN A 64 -9.62 7.53 -11.23
C GLN A 64 -8.95 8.90 -11.18
N HIS A 65 -9.51 9.78 -10.35
CA HIS A 65 -8.93 11.09 -10.10
C HIS A 65 -7.84 10.98 -9.05
N ILE A 66 -6.69 11.56 -9.34
CA ILE A 66 -5.57 11.71 -8.40
C ILE A 66 -5.24 13.19 -8.25
N HIS A 67 -4.66 13.53 -7.10
CA HIS A 67 -4.11 14.86 -6.86
C HIS A 67 -2.59 14.76 -6.79
N LEU A 68 -1.91 15.49 -7.68
CA LEU A 68 -0.45 15.58 -7.72
C LEU A 68 -0.02 17.04 -7.55
N ASP A 69 0.78 17.29 -6.52
CA ASP A 69 1.30 18.63 -6.24
C ASP A 69 2.74 18.81 -6.77
N ARG A 70 3.02 20.00 -7.30
CA ARG A 70 4.32 20.37 -7.89
C ARG A 70 5.48 20.34 -6.88
N CYS A 71 5.22 20.68 -5.62
CA CYS A 71 6.24 20.66 -4.57
C CYS A 71 6.56 19.23 -4.16
N THR A 72 5.54 18.37 -4.10
CA THR A 72 5.71 16.93 -3.87
C THR A 72 6.56 16.32 -4.98
N LEU A 73 6.22 16.56 -6.25
CA LEU A 73 7.02 16.06 -7.38
C LEU A 73 8.47 16.56 -7.34
N ARG A 74 8.67 17.85 -7.07
CA ARG A 74 10.02 18.44 -6.93
C ARG A 74 10.84 17.77 -5.82
N ARG A 75 10.21 17.45 -4.68
CA ARG A 75 10.87 16.75 -3.57
C ARG A 75 11.30 15.35 -3.99
N ILE A 76 10.42 14.59 -4.65
CA ILE A 76 10.72 13.24 -5.13
C ILE A 76 11.87 13.25 -6.14
N VAL A 77 11.81 14.14 -7.14
CA VAL A 77 12.87 14.28 -8.16
C VAL A 77 14.24 14.61 -7.56
N LYS A 78 14.27 15.30 -6.42
CA LYS A 78 15.50 15.63 -5.69
C LYS A 78 16.03 14.48 -4.80
N GLY A 79 15.46 13.28 -4.89
CA GLY A 79 15.84 12.13 -4.08
C GLY A 79 15.09 12.01 -2.74
N GLY A 80 14.00 12.76 -2.56
CA GLY A 80 13.11 12.55 -1.43
C GLY A 80 12.26 11.29 -1.61
N GLN A 81 11.81 10.71 -0.49
CA GLN A 81 10.91 9.54 -0.49
C GLN A 81 9.44 9.97 -0.47
N THR A 82 8.54 9.08 -0.92
CA THR A 82 7.10 9.28 -0.77
C THR A 82 6.67 9.14 0.70
N ILE A 83 5.51 9.70 1.06
CA ILE A 83 4.95 9.48 2.41
C ILE A 83 4.68 7.98 2.66
N ARG A 84 4.34 7.22 1.62
CA ARG A 84 4.09 5.78 1.73
C ARG A 84 5.38 5.00 1.96
N GLU A 85 6.47 5.31 1.25
CA GLU A 85 7.80 4.75 1.50
C GLU A 85 8.28 5.06 2.91
N PHE A 86 8.15 6.33 3.33
CA PHE A 86 8.51 6.75 4.68
C PHE A 86 7.70 6.01 5.76
N ASN A 87 6.39 5.85 5.56
CA ASN A 87 5.54 5.09 6.48
C ASN A 87 5.79 3.58 6.40
N ALA A 88 6.22 3.05 5.25
CA ALA A 88 6.63 1.66 5.13
C ALA A 88 7.88 1.37 5.99
N GLY A 89 8.80 2.33 6.10
CA GLY A 89 9.93 2.25 7.03
C GLY A 89 9.55 2.32 8.52
N LYS A 90 8.32 2.69 8.87
CA LYS A 90 7.80 2.73 10.25
C LYS A 90 6.91 1.53 10.60
N ARG A 91 6.93 0.48 9.79
CA ARG A 91 6.13 -0.72 10.05
C ARG A 91 6.66 -1.43 11.28
N TRP A 92 5.72 -1.99 12.06
CA TRP A 92 6.04 -2.83 13.21
C TRP A 92 6.65 -4.16 12.80
N LEU A 93 6.11 -4.77 11.74
CA LEU A 93 6.56 -6.04 11.20
C LEU A 93 7.51 -5.82 10.03
N LEU A 94 8.57 -6.63 9.98
CA LEU A 94 9.43 -6.79 8.81
C LEU A 94 8.66 -7.52 7.70
N LEU A 95 9.12 -7.37 6.47
CA LEU A 95 8.47 -8.04 5.33
C LEU A 95 8.46 -9.57 5.50
N GLU A 96 9.56 -10.12 6.01
CA GLU A 96 9.72 -11.55 6.27
C GLU A 96 8.73 -12.03 7.34
N GLU A 97 8.56 -11.27 8.42
CA GLU A 97 7.60 -11.58 9.48
C GLU A 97 6.15 -11.48 8.98
N GLU A 98 5.82 -10.43 8.21
CA GLU A 98 4.50 -10.29 7.60
C GLU A 98 4.16 -11.50 6.73
N GLU A 99 5.13 -12.03 6.00
CA GLU A 99 4.94 -13.22 5.15
C GLU A 99 4.75 -14.50 5.97
N VAL A 100 5.55 -14.71 7.01
CA VAL A 100 5.40 -15.87 7.91
C VAL A 100 4.02 -15.89 8.57
N ILE A 101 3.56 -14.75 9.09
CA ILE A 101 2.23 -14.64 9.71
C ILE A 101 1.13 -14.94 8.69
N LEU A 102 1.32 -14.49 7.45
CA LEU A 102 0.35 -14.67 6.37
C LEU A 102 0.28 -16.13 5.90
N GLU A 103 1.42 -16.78 5.70
CA GLU A 103 1.50 -18.21 5.38
C GLU A 103 0.88 -19.05 6.50
N TYR A 104 1.16 -18.72 7.76
CA TYR A 104 0.55 -19.38 8.90
C TYR A 104 -0.98 -19.25 8.88
N ALA A 105 -1.50 -18.03 8.71
CA ALA A 105 -2.94 -17.78 8.65
C ALA A 105 -3.63 -18.49 7.49
N ILE A 106 -2.99 -18.56 6.32
CA ILE A 106 -3.47 -19.30 5.14
C ILE A 106 -3.48 -20.80 5.44
N SER A 107 -2.38 -21.35 5.96
CA SER A 107 -2.26 -22.79 6.24
C SER A 107 -3.31 -23.30 7.23
N LEU A 108 -3.64 -22.50 8.25
CA LEU A 108 -4.68 -22.83 9.21
C LEU A 108 -6.07 -22.82 8.56
N ALA A 109 -6.30 -21.85 7.70
CA ALA A 109 -7.58 -21.74 7.01
C ALA A 109 -7.78 -22.84 5.96
N GLU A 110 -6.72 -23.28 5.26
CA GLU A 110 -6.74 -24.46 4.39
C GLU A 110 -7.08 -25.75 5.14
N ARG A 111 -6.72 -25.84 6.42
CA ARG A 111 -7.08 -26.96 7.30
C ARG A 111 -8.52 -26.86 7.85
N GLY A 112 -9.29 -25.87 7.43
CA GLY A 112 -10.66 -25.63 7.89
C GLY A 112 -10.77 -24.85 9.21
N PHE A 113 -9.66 -24.29 9.71
CA PHE A 113 -9.61 -23.54 10.97
C PHE A 113 -9.07 -22.12 10.72
N PRO A 114 -9.83 -21.23 10.07
CA PRO A 114 -9.35 -19.87 9.82
C PRO A 114 -8.97 -19.16 11.11
N CYS A 115 -7.82 -18.48 11.11
CA CYS A 115 -7.35 -17.71 12.27
C CYS A 115 -8.40 -16.70 12.72
N SER A 116 -8.72 -16.72 14.02
CA SER A 116 -9.46 -15.63 14.66
C SER A 116 -8.57 -14.38 14.77
N GLN A 117 -9.18 -13.21 14.88
CA GLN A 117 -8.44 -11.96 15.12
C GLN A 117 -7.62 -12.03 16.42
N CYS A 118 -8.10 -12.72 17.46
CA CYS A 118 -7.39 -12.90 18.71
C CYS A 118 -6.13 -13.77 18.52
N HIS A 119 -6.22 -14.91 17.84
CA HIS A 119 -5.04 -15.74 17.58
C HIS A 119 -4.01 -15.03 16.72
N LEU A 120 -4.47 -14.24 15.74
CA LEU A 120 -3.58 -13.44 14.91
C LEU A 120 -2.88 -12.34 15.74
N HIS A 121 -3.59 -11.73 16.69
CA HIS A 121 -3.04 -10.76 17.63
C HIS A 121 -1.97 -11.39 18.53
N GLU A 122 -2.24 -12.54 19.11
CA GLU A 122 -1.29 -13.29 19.94
C GLU A 122 -0.05 -13.69 19.14
N HIS A 123 -0.23 -14.21 17.92
CA HIS A 123 0.88 -14.63 17.07
C HIS A 123 1.77 -13.46 16.64
N ILE A 124 1.16 -12.33 16.24
CA ILE A 124 1.90 -11.10 15.90
C ILE A 124 2.70 -10.59 17.10
N ASN A 125 2.07 -10.52 18.28
CA ASN A 125 2.74 -10.04 19.48
C ASN A 125 3.87 -10.97 19.92
N GLY A 126 3.70 -12.29 19.81
CA GLY A 126 4.75 -13.25 20.13
C GLY A 126 5.98 -13.09 19.24
N ILE A 127 5.79 -12.83 17.94
CA ILE A 127 6.90 -12.52 17.02
C ILE A 127 7.59 -11.21 17.40
N LEU A 128 6.82 -10.16 17.67
CA LEU A 128 7.37 -8.85 18.03
C LEU A 128 8.10 -8.88 19.38
N GLU A 129 7.54 -9.55 20.38
CA GLU A 129 8.16 -9.73 21.71
C GLU A 129 9.46 -10.54 21.60
N ALA A 130 9.48 -11.59 20.77
CA ALA A 130 10.69 -12.37 20.54
C ALA A 130 11.82 -11.55 19.90
N ARG A 131 11.48 -10.55 19.07
CA ARG A 131 12.47 -9.66 18.41
C ARG A 131 12.89 -8.48 19.28
N GLU A 132 11.93 -7.77 19.87
CA GLU A 132 12.16 -6.53 20.61
C GLU A 132 12.56 -6.78 22.07
N GLY A 133 12.28 -7.98 22.59
CA GLY A 133 12.59 -8.39 23.96
C GLY A 133 11.44 -8.21 24.95
N PRO A 134 11.67 -8.54 26.23
CA PRO A 134 10.63 -8.70 27.25
C PRO A 134 9.95 -7.38 27.66
N ASP A 135 10.54 -6.22 27.37
CA ASP A 135 9.93 -4.91 27.66
C ASP A 135 8.97 -4.42 26.56
N PHE A 136 8.81 -5.22 25.50
CA PHE A 136 7.93 -4.91 24.38
C PHE A 136 6.48 -4.68 24.84
N GLN A 137 5.87 -3.61 24.33
CA GLN A 137 4.47 -3.33 24.55
C GLN A 137 3.64 -3.90 23.40
N PRO A 138 2.67 -4.79 23.65
CA PRO A 138 1.84 -5.41 22.62
C PRO A 138 1.18 -4.40 21.69
N VAL A 139 1.09 -4.73 20.40
CA VAL A 139 0.31 -3.94 19.45
C VAL A 139 -1.17 -3.99 19.81
N GLY A 140 -1.91 -2.90 19.55
CA GLY A 140 -3.36 -2.88 19.80
C GLY A 140 -4.17 -3.68 18.79
N VAL A 141 -5.42 -4.00 19.12
CA VAL A 141 -6.36 -4.74 18.24
C VAL A 141 -6.55 -4.10 16.86
N ASN A 142 -6.53 -2.76 16.80
CA ASN A 142 -6.63 -2.00 15.55
C ASN A 142 -5.46 -2.27 14.59
N PHE A 143 -4.29 -2.68 15.10
CA PHE A 143 -3.16 -3.06 14.26
C PHE A 143 -3.49 -4.32 13.45
N VAL A 144 -4.05 -5.32 14.11
CA VAL A 144 -4.38 -6.63 13.51
C VAL A 144 -5.47 -6.49 12.46
N GLU A 145 -6.49 -5.67 12.72
CA GLU A 145 -7.51 -5.34 11.71
C GLU A 145 -6.90 -4.68 10.48
N ARG A 146 -6.02 -3.68 10.68
CA ARG A 146 -5.34 -2.98 9.56
C ARG A 146 -4.39 -3.88 8.80
N TRP A 147 -3.70 -4.79 9.49
CA TRP A 147 -2.86 -5.81 8.88
C TRP A 147 -3.72 -6.75 8.02
N ALA A 148 -4.78 -7.32 8.58
CA ALA A 148 -5.66 -8.23 7.86
C ALA A 148 -6.32 -7.58 6.64
N GLU A 149 -6.72 -6.31 6.77
CA GLU A 149 -7.28 -5.53 5.66
C GLU A 149 -6.25 -5.25 4.55
N ARG A 150 -4.99 -5.03 4.91
CA ARG A 150 -3.90 -4.88 3.94
C ARG A 150 -3.71 -6.17 3.14
N HIS A 151 -3.67 -7.30 3.83
CA HIS A 151 -3.50 -8.63 3.21
C HIS A 151 -4.83 -9.27 2.75
N SER A 152 -5.90 -8.48 2.69
CA SER A 152 -7.24 -8.99 2.41
C SER A 152 -7.34 -9.76 1.09
N GLU A 153 -6.61 -9.38 0.05
CA GLU A 153 -6.68 -10.09 -1.24
C GLU A 153 -6.16 -11.54 -1.13
N ARG A 154 -5.20 -11.79 -0.24
CA ARG A 154 -4.67 -13.13 0.04
C ARG A 154 -5.48 -13.88 1.09
N LEU A 155 -6.07 -13.18 2.07
CA LEU A 155 -6.85 -13.80 3.16
C LEU A 155 -8.34 -14.04 2.81
N LYS A 156 -8.94 -13.20 1.95
CA LYS A 156 -10.37 -13.27 1.58
C LYS A 156 -10.84 -14.65 1.12
N PRO A 157 -10.09 -15.40 0.27
CA PRO A 157 -10.54 -16.72 -0.17
C PRO A 157 -10.84 -17.66 1.00
N PHE A 158 -10.10 -17.52 2.10
CA PHE A 158 -10.17 -18.42 3.22
C PHE A 158 -11.13 -17.96 4.35
N TRP A 159 -11.41 -16.66 4.44
CA TRP A 159 -12.28 -16.09 5.47
C TRP A 159 -13.72 -15.82 5.00
N SER A 160 -14.01 -16.00 3.71
CA SER A 160 -15.35 -15.72 3.15
C SER A 160 -16.20 -16.97 2.89
N HIS A 161 -15.70 -18.16 3.20
CA HIS A 161 -16.52 -19.38 3.27
C HIS A 161 -17.12 -19.51 4.66
N ALA A 162 -18.33 -18.97 4.84
CA ALA A 162 -19.24 -19.62 5.78
C ALA A 162 -19.47 -21.03 5.24
N LEU A 163 -19.33 -22.05 6.09
CA LEU A 163 -19.74 -23.42 5.80
C LEU A 163 -21.28 -23.43 5.69
N ASP A 164 -21.84 -22.99 4.56
CA ASP A 164 -23.24 -23.22 4.22
C ASP A 164 -23.40 -24.67 3.76
N HIS A 165 -23.33 -25.59 4.71
CA HIS A 165 -23.89 -26.94 4.57
C HIS A 165 -24.47 -27.37 5.93
N SER A 166 -25.78 -27.20 6.06
CA SER A 166 -26.64 -27.96 6.98
C SER A 166 -28.02 -28.12 6.34
#